data_AF-A0A1G0WAB0-F1
#
_entry.id   AF-A0A1G0WAB0-F1
#
_cell.length_a   1.000
_cell.length_b   1.000
_cell.length_c   1.000
_cell.angle_alpha   90.00
_cell.angle_beta   90.00
_cell.angle_gamma   90.00
#
_symmetry.space_group_name_H-M   'P 1'
#
loop_
_entity.id
_entity.type
_entity.pdbx_description
1 polymer ?
#
loop_
_entity_poly.entity_id
_entity_poly.type
_entity_poly.pdbx_seq_one_letter_code
_entity_poly.pdbx_strand_id
1 'polypeptide(L)'
;MPKKNVSKRSVDLVKSYLTNLVKAKVLTNDQYLGVISKLNEEEKVLKSSSIFHEPERLISKREVATILGYKSLKSVDKIERKGLIERVDFSECGVRYRLSDTERLFKAM
;
A
#
# COMPACT_ATOMS: atom_id res chain seq x y z
N MET A 1 -6.72 26.02 -8.63
CA MET A 1 -5.35 25.82 -9.17
C MET A 1 -5.00 24.34 -9.09
N PRO A 2 -4.62 23.68 -10.19
CA PRO A 2 -4.24 22.27 -10.13
C PRO A 2 -2.94 22.11 -9.34
N LYS A 3 -2.98 21.34 -8.25
CA LYS A 3 -1.78 20.93 -7.52
C LYS A 3 -0.95 20.05 -8.46
N LYS A 4 0.24 20.54 -8.86
CA LYS A 4 1.20 19.73 -9.62
C LYS A 4 1.65 18.58 -8.71
N ASN A 5 1.12 17.39 -8.96
CA ASN A 5 1.55 16.17 -8.25
C ASN A 5 2.98 15.84 -8.68
N VAL A 6 3.93 16.07 -7.79
CA VAL A 6 5.33 15.69 -7.99
C VAL A 6 5.41 14.17 -7.82
N SER A 7 5.81 13.47 -8.88
CA SER A 7 5.92 12.02 -8.85
C SER A 7 7.15 11.57 -8.04
N LYS A 8 7.10 10.36 -7.45
CA LYS A 8 8.24 9.75 -6.74
C LYS A 8 9.52 9.75 -7.60
N ARG A 9 9.39 9.47 -8.89
CA ARG A 9 10.49 9.50 -9.86
C ARG A 9 11.11 10.89 -10.00
N SER A 10 10.31 11.94 -9.92
CA SER A 10 10.79 13.33 -9.92
C SER A 10 11.58 13.66 -8.65
N VAL A 11 11.13 13.16 -7.48
CA VAL A 11 11.85 13.32 -6.20
C VAL A 11 13.18 12.59 -6.23
N ASP A 12 13.22 11.35 -6.74
CA ASP A 12 14.46 10.56 -6.83
C ASP A 12 15.49 11.21 -7.76
N LEU A 13 15.04 11.81 -8.87
CA LEU A 13 15.89 12.59 -9.77
C LEU A 13 16.50 13.82 -9.07
N VAL A 14 15.70 14.56 -8.30
CA VAL A 14 16.18 15.71 -7.53
C VAL A 14 17.19 15.28 -6.47
N LYS A 15 16.92 14.21 -5.73
CA LYS A 15 17.87 13.65 -4.74
C LYS A 15 19.20 13.27 -5.40
N SER A 16 19.14 12.55 -6.53
CA SER A 16 20.34 12.15 -7.28
C SER A 16 21.15 13.36 -7.80
N TYR A 17 20.45 14.38 -8.31
CA TYR A 17 21.10 15.61 -8.78
C TYR A 17 21.79 16.37 -7.64
N LEU A 18 21.14 16.51 -6.48
CA LEU A 18 21.72 17.15 -5.29
C LEU A 18 22.96 16.41 -4.79
N THR A 19 22.93 15.06 -4.77
CA THR A 19 24.11 14.26 -4.42
C THR A 19 25.29 14.51 -5.36
N ASN A 20 25.03 14.69 -6.66
CA ASN A 20 26.08 15.00 -7.64
C ASN A 20 26.67 16.39 -7.45
N LEU A 21 25.86 17.39 -7.07
CA LEU A 21 26.35 18.74 -6.79
C LEU A 21 27.22 18.81 -5.53
N VAL A 22 26.92 18.00 -4.51
CA VAL A 22 27.78 17.85 -3.32
C VAL A 22 29.12 17.20 -3.70
N LYS A 23 29.08 16.12 -4.50
CA LYS A 23 30.30 15.47 -5.01
C LYS A 23 31.16 16.42 -5.84
N ALA A 24 30.54 17.31 -6.60
CA ALA A 24 31.21 18.35 -7.37
C ALA A 24 31.70 19.54 -6.52
N LYS A 25 31.51 19.52 -5.19
CA LYS A 25 31.82 20.62 -4.25
C LYS A 25 31.14 21.95 -4.57
N VAL A 26 30.05 21.91 -5.34
CA VAL A 26 29.23 23.08 -5.67
C VAL A 26 28.29 23.43 -4.50
N LEU A 27 27.91 22.41 -3.72
CA LEU A 27 27.10 22.53 -2.51
C LEU A 27 27.88 22.00 -1.30
N THR A 28 27.75 22.67 -0.16
CA THR A 28 28.27 22.14 1.11
C THR A 28 27.33 21.09 1.70
N ASN A 29 27.87 20.18 2.53
CA ASN A 29 27.07 19.13 3.16
C ASN A 29 25.92 19.69 4.02
N ASP A 30 26.11 20.84 4.67
CA ASP A 30 25.07 21.46 5.50
C ASP A 30 23.89 21.97 4.65
N GLN A 31 24.18 22.54 3.47
CA GLN A 31 23.15 22.97 2.52
C GLN A 31 22.40 21.76 1.95
N TYR A 32 23.10 20.66 1.68
CA TYR A 32 22.48 19.41 1.24
C TYR A 32 21.53 18.82 2.28
N LEU A 33 21.96 18.75 3.55
CA LEU A 33 21.13 18.22 4.64
C LEU A 33 19.88 19.07 4.86
N GLY A 34 20.00 20.40 4.78
CA GLY A 34 18.85 21.31 4.88
C GLY A 34 17.82 21.12 3.75
N VAL A 35 18.28 20.94 2.51
CA VAL A 35 17.39 20.72 1.35
C VAL A 35 16.76 19.33 1.39
N ILE A 36 17.51 18.29 1.79
CA ILE A 36 16.95 16.94 1.94
C ILE A 36 15.93 16.86 3.09
N SER A 37 16.15 17.57 4.19
CA SER A 37 15.17 17.60 5.29
C SER A 37 13.84 18.18 4.83
N LYS A 38 13.87 19.31 4.11
CA LYS A 38 12.66 19.93 3.53
C LYS A 38 11.98 19.02 2.50
N LEU A 39 12.75 18.39 1.61
CA LEU A 39 12.21 17.43 0.64
C LEU A 39 11.57 16.21 1.32
N ASN A 40 12.16 15.72 2.41
CA ASN A 40 11.60 14.60 3.17
C ASN A 40 10.38 15.00 4.01
N GLU A 41 10.31 16.24 4.51
CA GLU A 41 9.10 16.78 5.16
C GLU A 41 7.97 16.96 4.15
N GLU A 42 8.25 17.48 2.96
CA GLU A 42 7.29 17.53 1.85
C GLU A 42 6.86 16.12 1.40
N GLU A 43 7.79 15.15 1.38
CA GLU A 43 7.48 13.74 1.13
C GLU A 43 6.61 13.13 2.25
N LYS A 44 6.81 13.54 3.51
CA LYS A 44 5.95 13.13 4.64
C LYS A 44 4.55 13.74 4.55
N VAL A 45 4.43 14.99 4.11
CA VAL A 45 3.13 15.63 3.85
C VAL A 45 2.44 14.99 2.64
N LEU A 46 3.20 14.62 1.61
CA LEU A 46 2.70 13.82 0.49
C LEU A 46 2.22 12.44 0.98
N LYS A 47 2.94 11.79 1.91
CA LYS A 47 2.55 10.52 2.52
C LYS A 47 1.32 10.63 3.43
N SER A 48 1.08 11.77 4.08
CA SER A 48 -0.12 11.98 4.90
C SER A 48 -1.33 12.47 4.09
N SER A 49 -1.12 13.07 2.91
CA SER A 49 -2.19 13.39 1.95
C SER A 49 -2.49 12.26 0.96
N SER A 50 -1.60 11.29 0.83
CA SER A 50 -1.89 9.97 0.30
C SER A 50 -2.30 9.05 1.44
N ILE A 51 -3.60 9.01 1.73
CA ILE A 51 -4.24 7.77 2.16
C ILE A 51 -3.95 6.74 1.05
N PHE A 52 -2.77 6.14 1.10
CA PHE A 52 -2.50 4.88 0.43
C PHE A 52 -3.37 3.87 1.16
N HIS A 53 -4.63 3.76 0.71
CA HIS A 53 -5.22 2.43 0.70
C HIS A 53 -4.27 1.62 -0.17
N GLU A 54 -3.45 0.77 0.44
CA GLU A 54 -2.95 -0.39 -0.29
C GLU A 54 -4.16 -0.97 -1.04
N PRO A 55 -4.05 -1.22 -2.36
CA PRO A 55 -5.17 -1.77 -3.10
C PRO A 55 -5.61 -3.02 -2.36
N GLU A 56 -6.86 -3.01 -1.88
CA GLU A 56 -7.41 -4.07 -1.05
C GLU A 56 -7.12 -5.40 -1.75
N ARG A 57 -6.30 -6.24 -1.11
CA ARG A 57 -5.83 -7.46 -1.74
C ARG A 57 -6.99 -8.45 -1.79
N LEU A 58 -7.38 -8.80 -3.01
CA LEU A 58 -8.42 -9.77 -3.25
C LEU A 58 -7.85 -11.19 -3.31
N ILE A 59 -8.34 -12.04 -2.43
CA ILE A 59 -7.90 -13.43 -2.30
C ILE A 59 -8.99 -14.40 -2.76
N SER A 60 -8.58 -15.57 -3.19
CA SER A 60 -9.46 -16.66 -3.59
C SER A 60 -10.03 -17.41 -2.38
N LYS A 61 -11.11 -18.17 -2.60
CA LYS A 61 -11.71 -19.05 -1.58
C LYS A 61 -10.71 -20.05 -0.97
N ARG A 62 -9.73 -20.50 -1.76
CA ARG A 62 -8.67 -21.41 -1.28
C ARG A 62 -7.73 -20.70 -0.31
N GLU A 63 -7.29 -19.49 -0.65
CA GLU A 63 -6.46 -18.67 0.23
C GLU A 63 -7.18 -18.37 1.55
N VAL A 64 -8.48 -18.05 1.51
CA VAL A 64 -9.30 -17.86 2.73
C VAL A 64 -9.27 -19.11 3.61
N ALA A 65 -9.47 -20.30 3.03
CA ALA A 65 -9.41 -21.56 3.78
C ALA A 65 -8.03 -21.80 4.40
N THR A 66 -6.95 -21.47 3.68
CA THR A 66 -5.58 -21.59 4.19
C THR A 66 -5.32 -20.65 5.36
N ILE A 67 -5.72 -19.38 5.26
CA ILE A 67 -5.52 -18.39 6.33
C ILE A 67 -6.31 -18.77 7.59
N LEU A 68 -7.56 -19.21 7.43
CA LEU A 68 -8.43 -19.62 8.54
C LEU A 68 -8.18 -21.05 9.05
N GLY A 69 -7.23 -21.78 8.46
CA GLY A 69 -6.91 -23.16 8.85
C GLY A 69 -8.01 -24.19 8.56
N TYR A 70 -8.94 -23.91 7.64
CA TYR A 70 -10.02 -24.82 7.30
C TYR A 70 -9.58 -25.94 6.36
N LYS A 71 -9.86 -27.19 6.75
CA LYS A 71 -9.62 -28.39 5.91
C LYS A 71 -10.55 -28.51 4.70
N SER A 72 -11.70 -27.82 4.72
CA SER A 72 -12.71 -27.91 3.67
C SER A 72 -13.15 -26.54 3.19
N LEU A 73 -13.27 -26.38 1.87
CA LEU A 73 -13.81 -25.16 1.25
C LEU A 73 -15.28 -24.92 1.60
N LYS A 74 -16.03 -25.96 2.01
CA LYS A 74 -17.42 -25.83 2.48
C LYS A 74 -17.52 -25.02 3.77
N SER A 75 -16.46 -25.01 4.58
CA SER A 75 -16.39 -24.17 5.78
C SER A 75 -16.37 -22.69 5.41
N VAL A 76 -15.69 -22.34 4.30
CA VAL A 76 -15.69 -20.97 3.77
C VAL A 76 -17.09 -20.57 3.29
N ASP A 77 -17.80 -21.46 2.57
CA ASP A 77 -19.21 -21.20 2.17
C ASP A 77 -20.15 -20.97 3.37
N LYS A 78 -19.84 -21.58 4.52
CA LYS A 78 -20.65 -21.45 5.73
C LYS A 78 -20.45 -20.06 6.37
N ILE A 79 -19.24 -19.52 6.37
CA ILE A 79 -18.95 -18.18 6.92
C ILE A 79 -19.38 -17.08 5.95
N GLU A 80 -19.29 -17.32 4.64
CA GLU A 80 -19.85 -16.43 3.61
C GLU A 80 -21.37 -16.30 3.75
N ARG A 81 -22.11 -17.43 3.84
CA ARG A 81 -23.56 -17.41 4.04
C ARG A 81 -24.00 -16.77 5.37
N LYS A 82 -23.11 -16.73 6.36
CA LYS A 82 -23.34 -16.04 7.64
C LYS A 82 -23.04 -14.55 7.58
N GLY A 83 -22.50 -14.05 6.46
CA GLY A 83 -22.11 -12.64 6.31
C GLY A 83 -20.84 -12.26 7.08
N LEU A 84 -20.00 -13.23 7.43
CA LEU A 84 -18.74 -12.95 8.16
C LEU A 84 -17.62 -12.46 7.22
N ILE A 85 -17.72 -12.79 5.94
CA ILE A 85 -16.84 -12.30 4.87
C ILE A 85 -17.71 -11.95 3.67
N GLU A 86 -17.37 -10.87 2.96
CA GLU A 86 -18.09 -10.44 1.77
C GLU A 86 -17.49 -11.03 0.50
N ARG A 87 -18.38 -11.48 -0.38
CA ARG A 87 -18.04 -11.89 -1.73
C ARG A 87 -17.90 -10.67 -2.63
N VAL A 88 -16.77 -10.56 -3.30
CA VAL A 88 -16.49 -9.57 -4.34
C VAL A 88 -16.51 -10.30 -5.67
N ASP A 89 -17.55 -10.05 -6.47
CA ASP A 89 -17.65 -10.61 -7.82
C ASP A 89 -16.72 -9.87 -8.76
N PHE A 90 -15.66 -10.55 -9.18
CA PHE A 90 -14.78 -10.10 -10.26
C PHE A 90 -15.23 -10.79 -11.54
N SER A 91 -15.75 -10.01 -12.49
CA SER A 91 -16.37 -10.46 -13.74
C SER A 91 -15.50 -11.41 -14.58
N GLU A 92 -14.17 -11.38 -14.41
CA GLU A 92 -13.23 -12.17 -15.22
C GLU A 92 -12.49 -13.27 -14.44
N CYS A 93 -12.51 -13.25 -13.10
CA CYS A 93 -11.62 -14.08 -12.26
C CYS A 93 -12.35 -14.96 -11.24
N GLY A 94 -13.68 -15.01 -11.31
CA GLY A 94 -14.52 -15.72 -10.36
C GLY A 94 -14.58 -15.02 -8.99
N VAL A 95 -15.03 -15.78 -8.00
CA VAL A 95 -15.32 -15.27 -6.65
C VAL A 95 -14.04 -14.88 -5.91
N ARG A 96 -13.99 -13.64 -5.42
CA ARG A 96 -12.91 -13.11 -4.59
C ARG A 96 -13.43 -12.60 -3.25
N TYR A 97 -12.53 -12.50 -2.29
CA TYR A 97 -12.80 -12.00 -0.94
C TYR A 97 -11.72 -10.99 -0.56
N ARG A 98 -12.05 -10.05 0.33
CA ARG A 98 -11.08 -9.10 0.88
C ARG A 98 -10.16 -9.80 1.87
N LEU A 99 -8.86 -9.57 1.75
CA LEU A 99 -7.88 -10.08 2.72
C LEU A 99 -8.16 -9.49 4.11
N SER A 100 -8.50 -8.20 4.19
CA SER A 100 -8.77 -7.52 5.45
C SER A 100 -9.91 -8.14 6.26
N ASP A 101 -11.01 -8.52 5.60
CA ASP A 101 -12.14 -9.21 6.23
C ASP A 101 -11.72 -10.58 6.78
N THR A 102 -10.88 -11.30 6.04
CA THR A 102 -10.39 -12.62 6.43
C THR A 102 -9.43 -12.55 7.62
N GLU A 103 -8.50 -11.58 7.62
CA GLU A 103 -7.59 -11.34 8.75
C GLU A 103 -8.33 -10.87 10.00
N ARG A 104 -9.37 -10.03 9.84
CA ARG A 104 -10.22 -9.61 10.96
C ARG A 104 -10.93 -10.81 11.58
N LEU A 105 -11.45 -11.71 10.75
CA LEU A 105 -12.10 -12.92 11.24
C LEU A 105 -11.09 -13.85 11.95
N PHE A 106 -9.89 -14.02 11.39
CA PHE A 106 -8.83 -14.82 12.01
C PHE A 106 -8.45 -14.31 13.40
N LYS A 107 -8.34 -12.98 13.57
CA LYS A 107 -8.02 -12.37 14.87
C LYS A 107 -9.15 -12.47 15.90
N ALA A 108 -10.38 -12.73 15.47
CA ALA A 108 -11.55 -12.85 16.35
C ALA A 108 -11.83 -14.30 16.80
N MET A 109 -11.08 -15.28 16.27
CA MET A 109 -11.16 -16.71 16.63
C MET A 109 -10.16 -17.06 17.73
#